data_AF-A0A0N4Y3E2-F1
#
_entry.id   AF-A0A0N4Y3E2-F1
#
_cell.length_a   1.000
_cell.length_b   1.000
_cell.length_c   1.000
_cell.angle_alpha   90.00
_cell.angle_beta   90.00
_cell.angle_gamma   90.00
#
_symmetry.space_group_name_H-M   'P 1'
#
loop_
_entity.id
_entity.type
_entity.pdbx_description
1 polymer ?
#
loop_
_entity_poly.entity_id
_entity_poly.type
_entity_poly.pdbx_seq_one_letter_code
_entity_poly.pdbx_strand_id
1 'polypeptide(L)'
;MRESTSLFNVFDAFSIRRFALDGNCRKMKLVEEAPKVISAVEKATEAIRHRYQLVSQRAARSKQLQAVKFSTVESLLGSAHKLDDVIVIGMLAQEKSHCYHVEDLSGSVQVEFNEETRFQQGMFTEGSIAIFQGSYDSSLFTVREVALVPLENAEDTRATFGNVNWFGGDDPIAFRCNPKLCVAERSNPNAQIVVVSDVHLDNSKVMQATYHMLSGFSADPPLAFIFCGNFCSRSRQQDTMDLLHNGFRRLANQIEDFASSFTETHFVFVPGPDDPCLNMVLPRPHLPGVLFKYFEQIPNCLFATNPVRIQYASQEIVIIRSDLVEKMCRHAVNSVASENIPKTFAKTILSQAHLSPLPTYAAPVLWEFDHVLNLHPLPDLLVVADKFRSFAEIQAGWFFELMYWFYLNHTLVCNPGSFSNGSFGFHVYLPFDRKIEDSAIELPADR
;
A
#
# COMPACT_ATOMS: atom_id res chain seq x y z
N MET A 1 -0.25 -31.84 15.30
CA MET A 1 -1.46 -31.63 14.46
C MET A 1 -2.19 -30.41 14.97
N ARG A 2 -2.01 -29.25 14.32
CA ARG A 2 -2.96 -28.13 14.40
C ARG A 2 -3.41 -27.90 12.96
N GLU A 3 -4.37 -28.71 12.55
CA GLU A 3 -5.01 -28.64 11.23
C GLU A 3 -6.20 -27.69 11.31
N SER A 4 -5.98 -26.43 10.96
CA SER A 4 -6.93 -25.58 10.23
C SER A 4 -6.17 -24.32 9.79
N THR A 5 -5.37 -24.40 8.73
CA THR A 5 -4.93 -23.18 8.05
C THR A 5 -6.17 -22.52 7.47
N SER A 6 -6.71 -21.52 8.17
CA SER A 6 -7.81 -20.70 7.67
C SER A 6 -7.42 -20.15 6.30
N LEU A 7 -8.34 -20.22 5.34
CA LEU A 7 -8.11 -19.70 4.00
C LEU A 7 -8.21 -18.17 3.96
N PHE A 8 -8.84 -17.55 4.96
CA PHE A 8 -8.96 -16.10 5.05
C PHE A 8 -8.46 -15.62 6.41
N ASN A 9 -7.41 -14.81 6.42
CA ASN A 9 -6.84 -14.23 7.63
C ASN A 9 -6.64 -12.72 7.47
N VAL A 10 -6.96 -11.96 8.52
CA VAL A 10 -6.76 -10.51 8.59
C VAL A 10 -5.71 -10.24 9.65
N PHE A 11 -4.59 -9.62 9.27
CA PHE A 11 -3.47 -9.37 10.16
C PHE A 11 -3.49 -7.93 10.69
N ASP A 12 -3.40 -7.82 12.01
CA ASP A 12 -3.20 -6.55 12.71
C ASP A 12 -1.81 -5.99 12.39
N ALA A 13 -1.75 -4.75 11.89
CA ALA A 13 -0.52 -4.01 11.63
C ALA A 13 0.48 -4.05 12.80
N PHE A 14 0.01 -3.96 14.04
CA PHE A 14 0.87 -3.92 15.23
C PHE A 14 1.38 -5.31 15.65
N SER A 15 0.83 -6.38 15.06
CA SER A 15 1.25 -7.78 15.31
C SER A 15 2.27 -8.30 14.29
N ILE A 16 2.52 -7.56 13.20
CA ILE A 16 3.44 -7.98 12.14
C ILE A 16 4.87 -7.98 12.69
N ARG A 17 5.59 -9.07 12.42
CA ARG A 17 6.98 -9.22 12.86
C ARG A 17 7.91 -8.36 12.01
N ARG A 18 8.84 -7.66 12.66
CA ARG A 18 9.82 -6.82 11.99
C ARG A 18 10.99 -7.65 11.48
N PHE A 19 11.25 -7.55 10.18
CA PHE A 19 12.46 -8.09 9.55
C PHE A 19 13.31 -6.93 9.03
N ALA A 20 14.63 -7.04 9.18
CA ALA A 20 15.60 -6.07 8.71
C ALA A 20 16.62 -6.72 7.78
N LEU A 21 17.03 -6.00 6.73
CA LEU A 21 18.09 -6.45 5.84
C LEU A 21 19.46 -6.36 6.55
N ASP A 22 20.13 -7.50 6.68
CA ASP A 22 21.50 -7.55 7.20
C ASP A 22 22.49 -7.30 6.05
N GLY A 23 23.24 -6.21 6.14
CA GLY A 23 24.20 -5.80 5.09
C GLY A 23 25.37 -6.76 4.90
N ASN A 24 25.75 -7.53 5.92
CA ASN A 24 26.87 -8.47 5.86
C ASN A 24 26.46 -9.80 5.20
N CYS A 25 25.32 -10.34 5.61
CA CYS A 25 24.81 -11.61 5.13
C CYS A 25 23.94 -11.48 3.88
N ARG A 26 23.51 -10.26 3.51
CA ARG A 26 22.53 -9.97 2.46
C ARG A 26 21.25 -10.80 2.61
N LYS A 27 20.78 -10.94 3.85
CA LYS A 27 19.59 -11.72 4.23
C LYS A 27 18.67 -10.89 5.10
N MET A 28 17.37 -11.15 5.01
CA MET A 28 16.39 -10.61 5.95
C MET A 28 16.49 -11.40 7.26
N LYS A 29 16.70 -10.69 8.38
CA LYS A 29 16.74 -11.27 9.73
C LYS A 29 15.59 -10.74 10.56
N LEU A 30 15.03 -11.61 11.40
CA LEU A 30 14.03 -11.22 12.39
C LEU A 30 14.67 -10.28 13.42
N VAL A 31 14.01 -9.17 13.70
CA VAL A 31 14.37 -8.29 14.81
C VAL A 31 13.63 -8.81 16.05
N GLU A 32 14.39 -9.24 17.06
CA GLU A 32 13.83 -9.85 18.28
C GLU A 32 13.14 -8.82 19.18
N GLU A 33 13.57 -7.56 19.16
CA GLU A 33 12.94 -6.48 19.91
C GLU A 33 11.59 -6.10 19.30
N ALA A 34 10.54 -6.11 20.14
CA ALA A 34 9.21 -5.68 19.74
C ALA A 34 9.17 -4.15 19.51
N PRO A 35 8.51 -3.68 18.43
CA PRO A 35 8.41 -2.26 18.12
C PRO A 35 7.59 -1.49 19.16
N LYS A 36 7.97 -0.25 19.43
CA LYS A 36 7.30 0.65 20.40
C LYS A 36 6.66 1.84 19.69
N VAL A 37 5.52 2.30 20.22
CA VAL A 37 4.80 3.48 19.69
C VAL A 37 5.57 4.77 19.98
N ILE A 38 6.11 4.89 21.19
CA ILE A 38 7.00 5.99 21.58
C ILE A 38 8.42 5.46 21.50
N SER A 39 9.21 6.04 20.62
CA SER A 39 10.55 5.56 20.30
C SER A 39 11.59 6.68 20.33
N ALA A 40 12.86 6.30 20.25
CA ALA A 40 14.00 7.20 20.23
C ALA A 40 14.30 7.68 18.80
N VAL A 41 14.95 8.84 18.67
CA VAL A 41 15.19 9.50 17.36
C VAL A 41 16.02 8.64 16.42
N GLU A 42 16.90 7.80 16.96
CA GLU A 42 17.72 6.85 16.21
C GLU A 42 16.85 5.90 15.37
N LYS A 43 15.65 5.55 15.86
CA LYS A 43 14.72 4.68 15.12
C LYS A 43 14.13 5.36 13.89
N ALA A 44 14.01 6.68 13.89
CA ALA A 44 13.63 7.44 12.70
C ALA A 44 14.69 7.28 11.59
N THR A 45 15.96 7.42 11.96
CA THR A 45 17.08 7.27 11.04
C THR A 45 17.21 5.82 10.56
N GLU A 46 17.05 4.83 11.45
CA GLU A 46 17.05 3.41 11.07
C GLU A 46 15.96 3.09 10.04
N ALA A 47 14.73 3.61 10.23
CA ALA A 47 13.62 3.39 9.31
C ALA A 47 13.93 3.94 7.91
N ILE A 48 14.39 5.19 7.82
CA ILE A 48 14.75 5.82 6.54
C ILE A 48 15.89 5.07 5.83
N ARG A 49 16.95 4.70 6.57
CA ARG A 49 18.06 3.91 6.03
C ARG A 49 17.58 2.55 5.52
N HIS A 50 16.67 1.91 6.24
CA HIS A 50 16.10 0.63 5.84
C HIS A 50 15.28 0.75 4.55
N ARG A 51 14.46 1.80 4.38
CA ARG A 51 13.76 2.07 3.11
C ARG A 51 14.74 2.17 1.94
N TYR A 52 15.82 2.96 2.10
CA TYR A 52 16.88 3.07 1.10
C TYR A 52 17.53 1.72 0.79
N GLN A 53 17.87 0.94 1.82
CA GLN A 53 18.49 -0.37 1.68
C GLN A 53 17.63 -1.37 0.90
N LEU A 54 16.32 -1.41 1.14
CA LEU A 54 15.38 -2.30 0.43
C LEU A 54 15.30 -2.00 -1.07
N VAL A 55 15.33 -0.72 -1.45
CA VAL A 55 15.26 -0.30 -2.86
C VAL A 55 16.62 -0.41 -3.55
N SER A 56 17.71 0.03 -2.90
CA SER A 56 19.08 -0.05 -3.44
C SER A 56 19.54 -1.49 -3.69
N GLN A 57 19.27 -2.42 -2.78
CA GLN A 57 19.62 -3.84 -2.98
C GLN A 57 18.87 -4.44 -4.18
N ARG A 58 17.63 -4.00 -4.43
CA ARG A 58 16.83 -4.43 -5.59
C ARG A 58 17.44 -3.91 -6.89
N ALA A 59 17.90 -2.66 -6.89
CA ALA A 59 18.59 -2.10 -8.04
C ALA A 59 19.85 -2.91 -8.40
N ALA A 60 20.66 -3.30 -7.40
CA ALA A 60 21.86 -4.11 -7.59
C ALA A 60 21.58 -5.52 -8.13
N ARG A 61 20.37 -6.06 -7.91
CA ARG A 61 19.94 -7.38 -8.41
C ARG A 61 19.20 -7.31 -9.74
N SER A 62 18.80 -6.12 -10.19
CA SER A 62 18.06 -5.95 -11.43
C SER A 62 18.93 -6.28 -12.64
N LYS A 63 18.45 -7.20 -13.49
CA LYS A 63 19.10 -7.55 -14.77
C LYS A 63 19.26 -6.33 -15.68
N GLN A 64 18.33 -5.37 -15.62
CA GLN A 64 18.37 -4.15 -16.43
C GLN A 64 19.52 -3.22 -16.06
N LEU A 65 19.97 -3.27 -14.81
CA LEU A 65 20.98 -2.36 -14.27
C LEU A 65 22.36 -3.02 -14.13
N GLN A 66 22.52 -4.27 -14.58
CA GLN A 66 23.79 -5.00 -14.48
C GLN A 66 24.96 -4.32 -15.20
N ALA A 67 24.68 -3.63 -16.31
CA ALA A 67 25.69 -2.88 -17.07
C ALA A 67 25.95 -1.47 -16.51
N VAL A 68 25.15 -1.02 -15.54
CA VAL A 68 25.22 0.33 -14.98
C VAL A 68 26.19 0.34 -13.80
N LYS A 69 27.20 1.22 -13.88
CA LYS A 69 28.13 1.46 -12.77
C LYS A 69 27.59 2.57 -11.87
N PHE A 70 27.05 2.20 -10.71
CA PHE A 70 26.62 3.16 -9.70
C PHE A 70 27.82 3.74 -8.93
N SER A 71 27.78 5.05 -8.70
CA SER A 71 28.70 5.77 -7.84
C SER A 71 28.03 6.08 -6.51
N THR A 72 28.79 6.06 -5.41
CA THR A 72 28.31 6.58 -4.11
C THR A 72 28.47 8.09 -4.07
N VAL A 73 27.68 8.75 -3.23
CA VAL A 73 27.78 10.20 -3.01
C VAL A 73 29.18 10.58 -2.50
N GLU A 74 29.74 9.80 -1.58
CA GLU A 74 31.11 9.99 -1.10
C GLU A 74 32.14 9.96 -2.24
N SER A 75 31.99 9.06 -3.22
CA SER A 75 32.90 9.00 -4.37
C SER A 75 32.83 10.26 -5.24
N LEU A 76 31.69 10.94 -5.28
CA LEU A 76 31.55 12.22 -5.99
C LEU A 76 32.20 13.34 -5.21
N LEU A 77 31.88 13.45 -3.91
CA LEU A 77 32.46 14.47 -3.03
C LEU A 77 33.98 14.36 -2.89
N GLY A 78 34.54 13.16 -3.06
CA GLY A 78 35.98 12.93 -3.11
C GLY A 78 36.65 13.29 -4.44
N SER A 79 35.88 13.57 -5.50
CA SER A 79 36.42 13.92 -6.81
C SER A 79 36.76 15.41 -6.90
N ALA A 80 38.03 15.71 -7.20
CA ALA A 80 38.48 17.07 -7.49
C ALA A 80 38.23 17.50 -8.94
N HIS A 81 37.87 16.55 -9.81
CA HIS A 81 37.62 16.81 -11.23
C HIS A 81 36.14 16.68 -11.56
N LYS A 82 35.72 17.43 -12.58
CA LYS A 82 34.42 17.27 -13.20
C LYS A 82 34.25 15.82 -13.68
N LEU A 83 33.13 15.21 -13.31
CA LEU A 83 32.74 13.88 -13.73
C LEU A 83 31.52 13.99 -14.64
N ASP A 84 31.65 13.48 -15.86
CA ASP A 84 30.53 13.39 -16.80
C ASP A 84 29.88 11.99 -16.71
N ASP A 85 28.57 11.92 -16.99
CA ASP A 85 27.77 10.69 -17.02
C ASP A 85 27.83 9.83 -15.73
N VAL A 86 27.73 10.51 -14.59
CA VAL A 86 27.62 9.88 -13.27
C VAL A 86 26.21 9.37 -13.04
N ILE A 87 26.10 8.18 -12.44
CA ILE A 87 24.82 7.57 -12.06
C ILE A 87 24.84 7.23 -10.56
N VAL A 88 23.86 7.74 -9.81
CA VAL A 88 23.70 7.55 -8.37
C VAL A 88 22.32 6.98 -8.06
N ILE A 89 22.24 6.03 -7.14
CA ILE A 89 20.97 5.69 -6.47
C ILE A 89 20.94 6.45 -5.16
N GLY A 90 19.95 7.31 -5.00
CA GLY A 90 19.83 8.15 -3.81
C GLY A 90 18.38 8.39 -3.44
N MET A 91 18.18 8.88 -2.22
CA MET A 91 16.92 9.40 -1.74
C MET A 91 16.89 10.91 -1.96
N LEU A 92 15.80 11.41 -2.54
CA LEU A 92 15.61 12.84 -2.75
C LEU A 92 15.27 13.53 -1.43
N ALA A 93 16.04 14.54 -1.06
CA ALA A 93 15.81 15.36 0.12
C ALA A 93 15.63 16.83 -0.29
N GLN A 94 14.87 17.59 0.49
CA GLN A 94 14.70 19.02 0.28
C GLN A 94 15.03 19.77 1.58
N GLU A 95 16.19 20.43 1.64
CA GLU A 95 16.59 21.19 2.82
C GLU A 95 15.91 22.56 2.92
N LYS A 96 15.77 23.23 1.76
CA LYS A 96 15.17 24.56 1.63
C LYS A 96 14.29 24.61 0.37
N SER A 97 13.47 25.65 0.26
CA SER A 97 12.68 25.86 -0.96
C SER A 97 13.58 25.85 -2.20
N HIS A 98 13.29 24.96 -3.15
CA HIS A 98 14.06 24.72 -4.37
C HIS A 98 15.53 24.32 -4.20
N CYS A 99 15.95 23.91 -2.99
CA CYS A 99 17.28 23.36 -2.73
C CYS A 99 17.16 21.85 -2.49
N TYR A 100 17.42 21.09 -3.54
CA TYR A 100 17.32 19.63 -3.52
C TYR A 100 18.68 18.99 -3.27
N HIS A 101 18.66 17.89 -2.55
CA HIS A 101 19.81 17.04 -2.28
C HIS A 101 19.49 15.60 -2.65
N VAL A 102 20.52 14.85 -3.00
CA VAL A 102 20.45 13.41 -3.16
C VAL A 102 21.32 12.79 -2.08
N GLU A 103 20.70 11.94 -1.27
CA GLU A 103 21.34 11.29 -0.12
C GLU A 103 21.47 9.78 -0.33
N ASP A 104 22.62 9.22 0.03
CA ASP A 104 22.81 7.78 0.17
C ASP A 104 23.33 7.46 1.58
N LEU A 105 23.79 6.22 1.81
CA LEU A 105 24.32 5.84 3.13
C LEU A 105 25.68 6.48 3.45
N SER A 106 26.35 7.11 2.48
CA SER A 106 27.69 7.66 2.55
C SER A 106 27.72 9.20 2.68
N GLY A 107 26.72 9.91 2.15
CA GLY A 107 26.67 11.35 2.25
C GLY A 107 25.46 11.99 1.56
N SER A 108 25.50 13.33 1.46
CA SER A 108 24.50 14.17 0.81
C SER A 108 25.19 15.10 -0.18
N VAL A 109 24.64 15.23 -1.39
CA VAL A 109 25.14 16.14 -2.43
C VAL A 109 23.99 17.01 -2.94
N GLN A 110 24.27 18.31 -3.10
CA GLN A 110 23.30 19.24 -3.67
C GLN A 110 23.07 18.92 -5.14
N VAL A 111 21.80 18.91 -5.56
CA VAL A 111 21.42 18.64 -6.95
C VAL A 111 20.70 19.82 -7.58
N GLU A 112 20.95 20.00 -8.87
CA GLU A 112 20.27 20.98 -9.70
C GLU A 112 19.43 20.26 -10.76
N PHE A 113 18.15 20.64 -10.84
CA PHE A 113 17.26 20.26 -11.93
C PHE A 113 17.09 21.47 -12.86
N ASN A 114 17.34 21.29 -14.14
CA ASN A 114 17.18 22.32 -15.16
C ASN A 114 15.98 21.99 -16.07
N GLU A 115 15.66 22.88 -17.01
CA GLU A 115 14.54 22.67 -17.96
C GLU A 115 14.74 21.44 -18.86
N GLU A 116 15.98 21.00 -19.03
CA GLU A 116 16.33 19.82 -19.83
C GLU A 116 16.27 18.51 -19.03
N THR A 117 16.14 18.57 -17.70
CA THR A 117 16.07 17.39 -16.84
C THR A 117 14.86 16.54 -17.22
N ARG A 118 15.12 15.31 -17.65
CA ARG A 118 14.10 14.36 -18.03
C ARG A 118 13.69 13.50 -16.85
N PHE A 119 12.46 13.69 -16.38
CA PHE A 119 11.83 12.76 -15.45
C PHE A 119 11.16 11.63 -16.24
N GLN A 120 11.63 10.40 -16.05
CA GLN A 120 10.92 9.23 -16.57
C GLN A 120 9.56 9.08 -15.89
N GLN A 121 8.69 8.21 -16.42
CA GLN A 121 7.37 7.97 -15.86
C GLN A 121 7.45 7.50 -14.39
N GLY A 122 7.14 8.43 -13.47
CA GLY A 122 7.09 8.29 -12.02
C GLY A 122 6.62 9.60 -11.36
N MET A 123 6.22 9.52 -10.09
CA MET A 123 5.96 10.68 -9.23
C MET A 123 7.11 10.77 -8.22
N PHE A 124 7.99 11.76 -8.36
CA PHE A 124 9.15 11.89 -7.49
C PHE A 124 8.88 12.91 -6.40
N THR A 125 8.69 12.44 -5.18
CA THR A 125 8.46 13.25 -3.98
C THR A 125 9.73 13.34 -3.14
N GLU A 126 9.76 14.28 -2.19
CA GLU A 126 10.73 14.21 -1.09
C GLU A 126 10.65 12.85 -0.37
N GLY A 127 11.79 12.22 -0.13
CA GLY A 127 11.92 10.85 0.38
C GLY A 127 11.85 9.76 -0.70
N SER A 128 11.63 10.10 -1.97
CA SER A 128 11.66 9.12 -3.07
C SER A 128 13.08 8.62 -3.34
N ILE A 129 13.24 7.30 -3.44
CA ILE A 129 14.48 6.65 -3.82
C ILE A 129 14.47 6.42 -5.33
N ALA A 130 15.44 6.99 -6.04
CA ALA A 130 15.49 7.01 -7.49
C ALA A 130 16.93 6.89 -8.01
N ILE A 131 17.04 6.65 -9.32
CA ILE A 131 18.28 6.69 -10.08
C ILE A 131 18.41 8.09 -10.67
N PHE A 132 19.53 8.74 -10.39
CA PHE A 132 19.87 10.07 -10.88
C PHE A 132 21.08 9.95 -11.78
N GLN A 133 20.95 10.42 -13.03
CA GLN A 133 22.03 10.45 -14.00
C GLN A 133 22.35 11.90 -14.38
N GLY A 134 23.63 12.26 -14.41
CA GLY A 134 24.03 13.64 -14.67
C GLY A 134 25.53 13.85 -14.71
N SER A 135 25.96 15.10 -14.52
CA SER A 135 27.35 15.48 -14.37
C SER A 135 27.59 16.11 -13.00
N TYR A 136 28.75 15.86 -12.41
CA TYR A 136 29.15 16.40 -11.12
C TYR A 136 30.33 17.35 -11.31
N ASP A 137 30.20 18.57 -10.79
CA ASP A 137 31.26 19.57 -10.80
C ASP A 137 31.21 20.39 -9.50
N SER A 138 32.35 20.50 -8.81
CA SER A 138 32.54 21.45 -7.71
C SER A 138 31.43 21.43 -6.64
N SER A 139 31.05 20.23 -6.16
CA SER A 139 29.98 19.99 -5.16
C SER A 139 28.54 20.15 -5.65
N LEU A 140 28.33 20.40 -6.94
CA LEU A 140 27.01 20.44 -7.56
C LEU A 140 26.83 19.24 -8.49
N PHE A 141 25.72 18.51 -8.33
CA PHE A 141 25.33 17.44 -9.24
C PHE A 141 24.18 17.90 -10.14
N THR A 142 24.48 18.22 -11.40
CA THR A 142 23.49 18.64 -12.39
C THR A 142 22.85 17.42 -13.02
N VAL A 143 21.55 17.21 -12.76
CA VAL A 143 20.83 16.00 -13.14
C VAL A 143 20.24 16.13 -14.55
N ARG A 144 20.61 15.21 -15.43
CA ARG A 144 20.06 15.09 -16.78
C ARG A 144 18.81 14.21 -16.81
N GLU A 145 18.79 13.13 -16.04
CA GLU A 145 17.70 12.16 -16.06
C GLU A 145 17.42 11.57 -14.67
N VAL A 146 16.14 11.42 -14.35
CA VAL A 146 15.64 10.80 -13.12
C VAL A 146 14.75 9.62 -13.48
N ALA A 147 15.06 8.44 -12.92
CA ALA A 147 14.32 7.22 -13.17
C ALA A 147 13.97 6.48 -11.88
N LEU A 148 12.81 5.82 -11.87
CA LEU A 148 12.44 4.90 -10.79
C LEU A 148 13.33 3.66 -10.81
N VAL A 149 13.61 3.10 -9.63
CA VAL A 149 14.27 1.80 -9.56
C VAL A 149 13.32 0.72 -10.10
N PRO A 150 13.77 -0.17 -11.00
CA PRO A 150 12.94 -1.22 -11.57
C PRO A 150 12.22 -2.09 -10.53
N LEU A 151 11.01 -2.52 -10.86
CA LEU A 151 10.22 -3.43 -10.04
C LEU A 151 10.86 -4.82 -10.03
N GLU A 152 10.73 -5.49 -8.91
CA GLU A 152 11.05 -6.90 -8.74
C GLU A 152 9.80 -7.62 -8.26
N ASN A 153 9.42 -8.69 -8.95
CA ASN A 153 8.26 -9.48 -8.55
C ASN A 153 8.58 -10.29 -7.26
N ALA A 154 7.54 -10.81 -6.64
CA ALA A 154 7.69 -11.55 -5.40
C ALA A 154 8.42 -12.90 -5.59
N GLU A 155 8.33 -13.53 -6.76
CA GLU A 155 9.05 -14.78 -7.06
C GLU A 155 10.56 -14.57 -7.10
N ASP A 156 11.04 -13.52 -7.79
CA ASP A 156 12.45 -13.14 -7.88
C ASP A 156 13.01 -12.74 -6.49
N THR A 157 12.20 -12.02 -5.72
CA THR A 157 12.53 -11.70 -4.32
C THR A 157 12.75 -12.97 -3.51
N ARG A 158 11.81 -13.92 -3.59
CA ARG A 158 11.85 -15.18 -2.83
C ARG A 158 12.90 -16.16 -3.33
N ALA A 159 13.22 -16.16 -4.62
CA ALA A 159 14.34 -16.92 -5.18
C ALA A 159 15.67 -16.49 -4.55
N THR A 160 15.79 -15.21 -4.16
CA THR A 160 16.99 -14.66 -3.53
C THR A 160 16.99 -14.88 -2.01
N PHE A 161 15.90 -14.54 -1.33
CA PHE A 161 15.86 -14.48 0.14
C PHE A 161 15.21 -15.71 0.81
N GLY A 162 14.64 -16.62 0.02
CA GLY A 162 13.90 -17.79 0.48
C GLY A 162 12.41 -17.53 0.70
N ASN A 163 11.74 -18.55 1.24
CA ASN A 163 10.29 -18.62 1.35
C ASN A 163 9.76 -18.30 2.75
N VAL A 164 10.52 -17.54 3.54
CA VAL A 164 10.10 -17.10 4.88
C VAL A 164 8.86 -16.22 4.76
N ASN A 165 7.90 -16.39 5.66
CA ASN A 165 6.74 -15.53 5.75
C ASN A 165 7.11 -14.19 6.40
N TRP A 166 6.97 -13.11 5.64
CA TRP A 166 7.11 -11.73 6.13
C TRP A 166 5.80 -10.95 6.05
N PHE A 167 4.72 -11.60 5.60
CA PHE A 167 3.45 -10.96 5.32
C PHE A 167 2.65 -10.76 6.61
N GLY A 168 2.55 -11.79 7.44
CA GLY A 168 1.84 -11.77 8.71
C GLY A 168 1.49 -13.17 9.20
N GLY A 169 1.02 -13.29 10.45
CA GLY A 169 0.64 -14.56 11.06
C GLY A 169 1.82 -15.41 11.55
N ASP A 170 1.51 -16.62 11.99
CA ASP A 170 2.49 -17.54 12.59
C ASP A 170 3.04 -18.60 11.64
N ASP A 171 2.49 -18.68 10.42
CA ASP A 171 3.00 -19.60 9.40
C ASP A 171 4.45 -19.27 9.06
N PRO A 172 5.40 -20.22 9.15
CA PRO A 172 6.81 -19.95 8.89
C PRO A 172 7.13 -19.80 7.39
N ILE A 173 6.28 -20.40 6.54
CA ILE A 173 6.42 -20.41 5.09
C ILE A 173 5.41 -19.43 4.50
N ALA A 174 5.85 -18.63 3.54
CA ALA A 174 4.97 -17.70 2.85
C ALA A 174 3.80 -18.38 2.16
N PHE A 175 2.63 -17.74 2.18
CA PHE A 175 1.37 -18.33 1.73
C PHE A 175 1.40 -18.81 0.29
N ARG A 176 1.99 -18.02 -0.61
CA ARG A 176 2.19 -18.38 -2.03
C ARG A 176 3.07 -19.60 -2.26
N CYS A 177 3.92 -19.95 -1.30
CA CYS A 177 4.81 -21.10 -1.36
C CYS A 177 4.19 -22.36 -0.73
N ASN A 178 2.99 -22.26 -0.17
CA ASN A 178 2.29 -23.39 0.41
C ASN A 178 1.38 -24.07 -0.63
N PRO A 179 1.71 -25.31 -1.08
CA PRO A 179 0.97 -25.97 -2.15
C PRO A 179 -0.49 -26.25 -1.79
N LYS A 180 -0.82 -26.42 -0.50
CA LYS A 180 -2.21 -26.63 -0.05
C LYS A 180 -3.05 -25.38 -0.29
N LEU A 181 -2.49 -24.21 -0.03
CA LEU A 181 -3.15 -22.93 -0.25
C LEU A 181 -3.32 -22.64 -1.74
N CYS A 182 -2.33 -22.97 -2.57
CA CYS A 182 -2.44 -22.83 -4.02
C CYS A 182 -3.53 -23.74 -4.62
N VAL A 183 -3.70 -24.95 -4.09
CA VAL A 183 -4.80 -25.85 -4.51
C VAL A 183 -6.14 -25.29 -4.05
N ALA A 184 -6.25 -24.84 -2.79
CA ALA A 184 -7.49 -24.27 -2.25
C ALA A 184 -7.96 -23.04 -3.02
N GLU A 185 -7.05 -22.16 -3.43
CA GLU A 185 -7.34 -21.00 -4.30
C GLU A 185 -7.98 -21.45 -5.62
N ARG A 186 -7.42 -22.47 -6.27
CA ARG A 186 -7.94 -23.00 -7.54
C ARG A 186 -9.24 -23.78 -7.40
N SER A 187 -9.53 -24.30 -6.20
CA SER A 187 -10.76 -25.03 -5.91
C SER A 187 -11.97 -24.12 -5.71
N ASN A 188 -11.78 -22.81 -5.52
CA ASN A 188 -12.87 -21.86 -5.31
C ASN A 188 -12.85 -20.74 -6.38
N PRO A 189 -13.29 -21.03 -7.62
CA PRO A 189 -13.26 -20.07 -8.73
C PRO A 189 -14.24 -18.90 -8.56
N ASN A 190 -15.28 -19.09 -7.76
CA ASN A 190 -16.34 -18.09 -7.56
C ASN A 190 -16.08 -17.20 -6.34
N ALA A 191 -14.91 -17.28 -5.71
CA ALA A 191 -14.59 -16.40 -4.58
C ALA A 191 -14.63 -14.93 -5.00
N GLN A 192 -15.26 -14.09 -4.20
CA GLN A 192 -15.38 -12.65 -4.44
C GLN A 192 -15.01 -11.89 -3.18
N ILE A 193 -14.25 -10.80 -3.31
CA ILE A 193 -13.93 -9.88 -2.21
C ILE A 193 -14.41 -8.49 -2.64
N VAL A 194 -15.42 -7.97 -1.95
CA VAL A 194 -16.02 -6.67 -2.23
C VAL A 194 -15.27 -5.60 -1.44
N VAL A 195 -14.79 -4.54 -2.09
CA VAL A 195 -14.08 -3.44 -1.45
C VAL A 195 -14.76 -2.11 -1.72
N VAL A 196 -15.07 -1.40 -0.64
CA VAL A 196 -15.81 -0.14 -0.66
C VAL A 196 -15.05 0.88 0.19
N SER A 197 -14.95 2.13 -0.26
CA SER A 197 -14.23 3.20 0.45
C SER A 197 -15.10 4.44 0.65
N ASP A 198 -14.80 5.23 1.69
CA ASP A 198 -15.58 6.41 2.11
C ASP A 198 -17.07 6.09 2.28
N VAL A 199 -17.37 5.22 3.23
CA VAL A 199 -18.72 4.74 3.53
C VAL A 199 -19.33 5.58 4.65
N HIS A 200 -19.78 6.79 4.31
CA HIS A 200 -20.33 7.75 5.27
C HIS A 200 -21.68 7.27 5.85
N LEU A 201 -21.64 6.62 7.01
CA LEU A 201 -22.78 5.98 7.67
C LEU A 201 -23.83 6.97 8.20
N ASP A 202 -23.49 8.25 8.27
CA ASP A 202 -24.42 9.33 8.62
C ASP A 202 -25.34 9.72 7.46
N ASN A 203 -24.95 9.42 6.21
CA ASN A 203 -25.73 9.74 5.03
C ASN A 203 -26.79 8.66 4.72
N SER A 204 -28.06 9.06 4.65
CA SER A 204 -29.17 8.13 4.37
C SER A 204 -29.08 7.47 2.99
N LYS A 205 -28.58 8.18 1.96
CA LYS A 205 -28.42 7.62 0.61
C LYS A 205 -27.33 6.55 0.58
N VAL A 206 -26.23 6.76 1.31
CA VAL A 206 -25.17 5.76 1.47
C VAL A 206 -25.73 4.52 2.17
N MET A 207 -26.47 4.69 3.26
CA MET A 207 -27.11 3.56 3.97
C MET A 207 -28.11 2.79 3.08
N GLN A 208 -28.86 3.47 2.21
CA GLN A 208 -29.73 2.82 1.23
C GLN A 208 -28.92 2.04 0.19
N ALA A 209 -27.87 2.66 -0.37
CA ALA A 209 -27.01 2.00 -1.35
C ALA A 209 -26.29 0.78 -0.76
N THR A 210 -25.83 0.87 0.49
CA THR A 210 -25.24 -0.26 1.22
C THR A 210 -26.25 -1.40 1.40
N TYR A 211 -27.50 -1.10 1.76
CA TYR A 211 -28.55 -2.11 1.85
C TYR A 211 -28.82 -2.78 0.50
N HIS A 212 -28.91 -2.02 -0.59
CA HIS A 212 -29.09 -2.57 -1.93
C HIS A 212 -27.91 -3.43 -2.38
N MET A 213 -26.68 -3.05 -2.04
CA MET A 213 -25.48 -3.85 -2.28
C MET A 213 -25.52 -5.17 -1.51
N LEU A 214 -25.83 -5.14 -0.21
CA LEU A 214 -25.99 -6.35 0.61
C LEU A 214 -27.09 -7.25 0.03
N SER A 215 -28.25 -6.68 -0.31
CA SER A 215 -29.34 -7.41 -0.94
C SER A 215 -28.97 -8.01 -2.30
N GLY A 216 -28.12 -7.35 -3.09
CA GLY A 216 -27.67 -7.86 -4.39
C GLY A 216 -26.78 -9.10 -4.25
N PHE A 217 -25.95 -9.13 -3.20
CA PHE A 217 -25.06 -10.23 -2.90
C PHE A 217 -25.69 -11.33 -2.03
N SER A 218 -26.92 -11.15 -1.51
CA SER A 218 -27.53 -12.15 -0.62
C SER A 218 -27.82 -13.49 -1.29
N ALA A 219 -27.89 -13.51 -2.64
CA ALA A 219 -28.10 -14.72 -3.44
C ALA A 219 -26.80 -15.47 -3.75
N ASP A 220 -25.68 -14.75 -3.86
CA ASP A 220 -24.33 -15.28 -4.10
C ASP A 220 -23.35 -14.54 -3.16
N PRO A 221 -23.28 -14.95 -1.88
CA PRO A 221 -22.58 -14.19 -0.84
C PRO A 221 -21.06 -14.20 -1.10
N PRO A 222 -20.38 -13.03 -1.05
CA PRO A 222 -18.94 -12.96 -1.25
C PRO A 222 -18.21 -13.56 -0.05
N LEU A 223 -16.92 -13.84 -0.25
CA LEU A 223 -16.02 -14.26 0.82
C LEU A 223 -15.89 -13.17 1.90
N ALA A 224 -15.78 -11.91 1.47
CA ALA A 224 -15.63 -10.78 2.37
C ALA A 224 -16.16 -9.46 1.78
N PHE A 225 -16.72 -8.64 2.66
CA PHE A 225 -16.90 -7.21 2.45
C PHE A 225 -15.82 -6.44 3.22
N ILE A 226 -15.11 -5.56 2.53
CA ILE A 226 -14.09 -4.69 3.11
C ILE A 226 -14.61 -3.25 3.03
N PHE A 227 -15.09 -2.76 4.16
CA PHE A 227 -15.53 -1.40 4.33
C PHE A 227 -14.36 -0.54 4.80
N CYS A 228 -13.83 0.29 3.91
CA CYS A 228 -12.85 1.31 4.24
C CYS A 228 -13.56 2.61 4.62
N GLY A 229 -13.08 3.27 5.66
CA GLY A 229 -13.51 4.59 6.06
C GLY A 229 -13.25 5.64 4.96
N ASN A 230 -13.52 6.92 5.17
CA ASN A 230 -14.07 7.47 6.40
C ASN A 230 -15.53 7.02 6.62
N PHE A 231 -15.91 6.76 7.87
CA PHE A 231 -17.26 6.27 8.20
C PHE A 231 -18.26 7.38 8.54
N CYS A 232 -17.79 8.63 8.62
CA CYS A 232 -18.64 9.79 8.85
C CYS A 232 -18.21 10.94 7.94
N SER A 233 -19.18 11.60 7.30
CA SER A 233 -18.92 12.76 6.44
C SER A 233 -18.50 14.01 7.23
N ARG A 234 -18.87 14.08 8.52
CA ARG A 234 -18.63 15.21 9.42
C ARG A 234 -17.57 14.83 10.45
N SER A 235 -16.30 14.87 10.05
CA SER A 235 -15.19 14.57 10.94
C SER A 235 -14.90 15.68 11.95
N ARG A 236 -14.39 15.29 13.13
CA ARG A 236 -13.88 16.18 14.20
C ARG A 236 -14.90 17.21 14.70
N GLN A 237 -16.20 16.89 14.61
CA GLN A 237 -17.27 17.67 15.20
C GLN A 237 -17.68 17.07 16.55
N GLN A 238 -18.38 17.86 17.38
CA GLN A 238 -18.85 17.40 18.69
C GLN A 238 -19.82 16.21 18.57
N ASP A 239 -20.62 16.17 17.50
CA ASP A 239 -21.62 15.14 17.20
C ASP A 239 -21.07 13.94 16.42
N THR A 240 -19.80 13.94 16.00
CA THR A 240 -19.22 12.87 15.16
C THR A 240 -19.35 11.49 15.80
N MET A 241 -19.08 11.36 17.10
CA MET A 241 -19.19 10.08 17.81
C MET A 241 -20.63 9.58 17.90
N ASP A 242 -21.60 10.47 18.09
CA ASP A 242 -23.02 10.11 18.12
C ASP A 242 -23.52 9.67 16.74
N LEU A 243 -23.09 10.37 15.68
CA LEU A 243 -23.37 10.00 14.30
C LEU A 243 -22.77 8.63 13.95
N LEU A 244 -21.53 8.36 14.36
CA LEU A 244 -20.89 7.06 14.18
C LEU A 244 -21.62 5.95 14.95
N HIS A 245 -21.99 6.19 16.21
CA HIS A 245 -22.77 5.23 17.00
C HIS A 245 -24.09 4.85 16.32
N ASN A 246 -24.83 5.86 15.83
CA ASN A 246 -26.09 5.64 15.15
C ASN A 246 -25.87 4.96 13.77
N GLY A 247 -24.84 5.38 13.04
CA GLY A 247 -24.46 4.81 11.75
C GLY A 247 -24.11 3.32 11.85
N PHE A 248 -23.17 2.96 12.73
CA PHE A 248 -22.76 1.57 12.96
C PHE A 248 -23.90 0.70 13.50
N ARG A 249 -24.77 1.24 14.37
CA ARG A 249 -25.98 0.52 14.80
C ARG A 249 -26.91 0.21 13.63
N ARG A 250 -27.17 1.20 12.76
CA ARG A 250 -28.02 0.99 11.57
C ARG A 250 -27.39 -0.01 10.60
N LEU A 251 -26.08 0.05 10.39
CA LEU A 251 -25.35 -0.88 9.53
C LEU A 251 -25.41 -2.31 10.08
N ALA A 252 -25.19 -2.49 11.39
CA ALA A 252 -25.32 -3.79 12.03
C ALA A 252 -26.71 -4.39 11.82
N ASN A 253 -27.78 -3.60 12.03
CA ASN A 253 -29.14 -4.05 11.77
C ASN A 253 -29.35 -4.47 10.30
N GLN A 254 -28.82 -3.71 9.33
CA GLN A 254 -28.90 -4.07 7.91
C GLN A 254 -28.18 -5.38 7.60
N ILE A 255 -27.03 -5.65 8.23
CA ILE A 255 -26.32 -6.92 8.03
C ILE A 255 -27.10 -8.08 8.68
N GLU A 256 -27.68 -7.85 9.86
CA GLU A 256 -28.50 -8.83 10.57
C GLU A 256 -29.73 -9.27 9.74
N ASP A 257 -30.34 -8.34 8.99
CA ASP A 257 -31.46 -8.64 8.07
C ASP A 257 -31.08 -9.72 7.02
N PHE A 258 -29.78 -9.87 6.72
CA PHE A 258 -29.24 -10.86 5.78
C PHE A 258 -28.36 -11.93 6.44
N ALA A 259 -28.42 -12.08 7.77
CA ALA A 259 -27.53 -12.98 8.52
C ALA A 259 -27.57 -14.44 8.01
N SER A 260 -28.73 -14.92 7.53
CA SER A 260 -28.86 -16.26 6.96
C SER A 260 -28.08 -16.45 5.65
N SER A 261 -27.91 -15.39 4.87
CA SER A 261 -27.16 -15.41 3.60
C SER A 261 -25.65 -15.28 3.83
N PHE A 262 -25.23 -14.52 4.84
CA PHE A 262 -23.83 -14.15 5.07
C PHE A 262 -23.12 -14.95 6.18
N THR A 263 -23.53 -16.20 6.40
CA THR A 263 -22.99 -17.04 7.48
C THR A 263 -21.48 -17.29 7.40
N GLU A 264 -20.92 -17.37 6.18
CA GLU A 264 -19.48 -17.57 5.93
C GLU A 264 -18.75 -16.30 5.47
N THR A 265 -19.48 -15.21 5.26
CA THR A 265 -18.93 -13.94 4.77
C THR A 265 -18.24 -13.17 5.89
N HIS A 266 -17.07 -12.62 5.60
CA HIS A 266 -16.33 -11.77 6.54
C HIS A 266 -16.64 -10.30 6.33
N PHE A 267 -16.81 -9.55 7.41
CA PHE A 267 -17.01 -8.10 7.39
C PHE A 267 -15.80 -7.41 8.01
N VAL A 268 -14.98 -6.74 7.18
CA VAL A 268 -13.73 -6.11 7.60
C VAL A 268 -13.88 -4.59 7.54
N PHE A 269 -13.65 -3.92 8.67
CA PHE A 269 -13.73 -2.47 8.79
C PHE A 269 -12.34 -1.86 8.93
N VAL A 270 -11.92 -1.06 7.93
CA VAL A 270 -10.60 -0.41 7.89
C VAL A 270 -10.77 1.09 8.16
N PRO A 271 -10.18 1.65 9.24
CA PRO A 271 -10.39 3.05 9.60
C PRO A 271 -9.74 4.01 8.60
N GLY A 272 -10.42 5.10 8.29
CA GLY A 272 -9.90 6.19 7.46
C GLY A 272 -9.08 7.23 8.22
N PRO A 273 -8.50 8.22 7.51
CA PRO A 273 -7.72 9.30 8.13
C PRO A 273 -8.52 10.25 9.03
N ASP A 274 -9.83 10.32 8.85
CA ASP A 274 -10.70 11.25 9.57
C ASP A 274 -11.63 10.56 10.59
N ASP A 275 -11.49 9.25 10.75
CA ASP A 275 -12.18 8.48 11.77
C ASP A 275 -11.53 8.66 13.16
N PRO A 276 -12.26 8.47 14.27
CA PRO A 276 -11.79 8.75 15.63
C PRO A 276 -10.75 7.72 16.12
N CYS A 277 -9.52 7.84 15.63
CA CYS A 277 -8.38 6.99 15.95
C CYS A 277 -7.09 7.83 16.14
N LEU A 278 -5.91 7.27 15.86
CA LEU A 278 -4.66 8.04 15.78
C LEU A 278 -4.63 8.86 14.48
N ASN A 279 -4.98 10.15 14.60
CA ASN A 279 -5.09 11.07 13.46
C ASN A 279 -3.77 11.21 12.69
N MET A 280 -3.83 11.14 11.36
CA MET A 280 -2.74 11.39 10.39
C MET A 280 -1.53 10.44 10.45
N VAL A 281 -1.22 9.82 11.59
CA VAL A 281 -0.09 8.92 11.82
C VAL A 281 -0.41 7.51 11.30
N LEU A 282 0.56 6.84 10.67
CA LEU A 282 0.48 5.43 10.26
C LEU A 282 1.49 4.56 11.03
N PRO A 283 1.20 3.26 11.27
CA PRO A 283 -0.10 2.60 11.13
C PRO A 283 -1.14 3.16 12.12
N ARG A 284 -2.43 3.03 11.79
CA ARG A 284 -3.56 3.39 12.65
C ARG A 284 -4.15 2.14 13.31
N PRO A 285 -4.50 2.20 14.61
CA PRO A 285 -5.23 1.15 15.28
C PRO A 285 -6.66 1.08 14.75
N HIS A 286 -7.36 0.02 15.11
CA HIS A 286 -8.78 -0.13 14.86
C HIS A 286 -9.60 1.01 15.49
N LEU A 287 -10.85 1.13 15.07
CA LEU A 287 -11.81 2.08 15.65
C LEU A 287 -12.04 1.84 17.16
N PRO A 288 -12.61 2.82 17.89
CA PRO A 288 -12.91 2.66 19.31
C PRO A 288 -13.87 1.48 19.56
N GLY A 289 -13.52 0.60 20.52
CA GLY A 289 -14.27 -0.63 20.79
C GLY A 289 -15.73 -0.43 21.23
N VAL A 290 -16.10 0.79 21.64
CA VAL A 290 -17.50 1.18 21.89
C VAL A 290 -18.40 1.03 20.65
N LEU A 291 -17.84 1.07 19.44
CA LEU A 291 -18.55 0.84 18.18
C LEU A 291 -18.77 -0.64 17.88
N PHE A 292 -17.99 -1.54 18.50
CA PHE A 292 -18.00 -2.98 18.18
C PHE A 292 -19.21 -3.69 18.78
N LYS A 293 -19.79 -3.11 19.85
CA LYS A 293 -20.92 -3.67 20.60
C LYS A 293 -22.11 -4.06 19.72
N TYR A 294 -22.32 -3.35 18.61
CA TYR A 294 -23.43 -3.62 17.69
C TYR A 294 -23.19 -4.85 16.80
N PHE A 295 -21.95 -5.31 16.70
CA PHE A 295 -21.53 -6.40 15.82
C PHE A 295 -21.17 -7.68 16.58
N GLU A 296 -21.30 -7.71 17.91
CA GLU A 296 -20.97 -8.89 18.74
C GLU A 296 -21.80 -10.14 18.35
N GLN A 297 -22.99 -9.94 17.79
CA GLN A 297 -23.87 -11.03 17.34
C GLN A 297 -23.62 -11.44 15.89
N ILE A 298 -22.90 -10.62 15.12
CA ILE A 298 -22.65 -10.85 13.70
C ILE A 298 -21.37 -11.69 13.58
N PRO A 299 -21.44 -12.92 13.02
CA PRO A 299 -20.25 -13.73 12.84
C PRO A 299 -19.26 -13.06 11.87
N ASN A 300 -17.97 -13.40 12.02
CA ASN A 300 -16.90 -12.99 11.10
C ASN A 300 -16.75 -11.47 10.89
N CYS A 301 -17.15 -10.65 11.88
CA CYS A 301 -16.93 -9.21 11.88
C CYS A 301 -15.58 -8.84 12.51
N LEU A 302 -14.75 -8.08 11.80
CA LEU A 302 -13.38 -7.73 12.16
C LEU A 302 -13.14 -6.23 11.99
N PHE A 303 -12.74 -5.55 13.07
CA PHE A 303 -12.26 -4.18 13.01
C PHE A 303 -10.74 -4.18 12.89
N ALA A 304 -10.23 -3.79 11.72
CA ALA A 304 -8.84 -3.88 11.35
C ALA A 304 -8.07 -2.58 11.59
N THR A 305 -6.75 -2.64 11.43
CA THR A 305 -5.86 -1.48 11.38
C THR A 305 -5.83 -0.83 10.00
N ASN A 306 -5.16 0.31 9.87
CA ASN A 306 -4.88 0.92 8.57
C ASN A 306 -3.38 1.29 8.46
N PRO A 307 -2.61 0.66 7.56
CA PRO A 307 -3.03 -0.35 6.59
C PRO A 307 -3.43 -1.68 7.27
N VAL A 308 -4.02 -2.57 6.47
CA VAL A 308 -4.30 -3.97 6.84
C VAL A 308 -3.71 -4.89 5.79
N ARG A 309 -3.24 -6.06 6.24
CA ARG A 309 -2.81 -7.16 5.38
C ARG A 309 -3.80 -8.31 5.51
N ILE A 310 -4.27 -8.81 4.39
CA ILE A 310 -5.24 -9.90 4.31
C ILE A 310 -4.61 -11.02 3.49
N GLN A 311 -4.65 -12.23 4.01
CA GLN A 311 -4.32 -13.41 3.24
C GLN A 311 -5.60 -14.10 2.81
N TYR A 312 -5.72 -14.36 1.51
CA TYR A 312 -6.71 -15.28 0.97
C TYR A 312 -6.00 -16.42 0.24
N ALA A 313 -6.15 -17.65 0.75
CA ALA A 313 -5.48 -18.83 0.23
C ALA A 313 -3.98 -18.56 0.02
N SER A 314 -3.47 -18.58 -1.22
CA SER A 314 -2.05 -18.34 -1.47
C SER A 314 -1.70 -16.87 -1.75
N GLN A 315 -2.70 -15.98 -1.79
CA GLN A 315 -2.56 -14.57 -2.16
C GLN A 315 -2.38 -13.64 -0.96
N GLU A 316 -1.55 -12.62 -1.18
CA GLU A 316 -1.20 -11.57 -0.25
C GLU A 316 -1.86 -10.25 -0.69
N ILE A 317 -2.85 -9.77 0.07
CA ILE A 317 -3.65 -8.55 -0.23
C ILE A 317 -3.32 -7.46 0.79
N VAL A 318 -2.88 -6.29 0.32
CA VAL A 318 -2.59 -5.13 1.17
C VAL A 318 -3.61 -4.04 0.90
N ILE A 319 -4.20 -3.48 1.95
CA ILE A 319 -5.20 -2.41 1.84
C ILE A 319 -4.76 -1.23 2.70
N ILE A 320 -4.79 -0.04 2.12
CA ILE A 320 -4.56 1.22 2.82
C ILE A 320 -5.68 2.20 2.51
N ARG A 321 -6.27 2.79 3.55
CA ARG A 321 -7.20 3.92 3.42
C ARG A 321 -6.46 5.24 3.65
N SER A 322 -6.11 5.91 2.57
CA SER A 322 -5.47 7.23 2.62
C SER A 322 -5.60 7.93 1.27
N ASP A 323 -5.77 9.25 1.30
CA ASP A 323 -5.76 10.11 0.12
C ASP A 323 -4.30 10.32 -0.37
N LEU A 324 -3.67 9.25 -0.86
CA LEU A 324 -2.27 9.23 -1.29
C LEU A 324 -2.06 9.88 -2.65
N VAL A 325 -2.97 9.69 -3.59
CA VAL A 325 -2.79 10.18 -4.97
C VAL A 325 -2.65 11.70 -4.97
N GLU A 326 -3.58 12.39 -4.30
CA GLU A 326 -3.53 13.85 -4.20
C GLU A 326 -2.31 14.34 -3.42
N LYS A 327 -1.91 13.65 -2.34
CA LYS A 327 -0.70 14.00 -1.57
C LYS A 327 0.55 13.85 -2.43
N MET A 328 0.70 12.75 -3.16
CA MET A 328 1.84 12.53 -4.04
C MET A 328 1.87 13.55 -5.17
N CYS A 329 0.73 13.91 -5.77
CA CYS A 329 0.67 14.99 -6.76
C CYS A 329 1.13 16.34 -6.18
N ARG A 330 0.72 16.68 -4.95
CA ARG A 330 1.09 17.94 -4.30
C ARG A 330 2.57 18.04 -3.91
N HIS A 331 3.18 16.89 -3.58
CA HIS A 331 4.57 16.82 -3.15
C HIS A 331 5.54 16.37 -4.25
N ALA A 332 5.06 16.16 -5.48
CA ALA A 332 5.90 15.78 -6.60
C ALA A 332 6.78 16.96 -7.06
N VAL A 333 8.06 16.69 -7.27
CA VAL A 333 9.03 17.63 -7.84
C VAL A 333 8.85 17.75 -9.36
N ASN A 334 8.31 16.71 -10.00
CA ASN A 334 8.04 16.68 -11.43
C ASN A 334 6.55 16.85 -11.76
N SER A 335 6.27 17.45 -12.92
CA SER A 335 4.92 17.49 -13.48
C SER A 335 4.47 16.11 -13.96
N VAL A 336 3.26 15.71 -13.59
CA VAL A 336 2.64 14.44 -14.01
C VAL A 336 1.38 14.76 -14.80
N ALA A 337 1.29 14.26 -16.04
CA ALA A 337 0.11 14.47 -16.88
C ALA A 337 -1.12 13.76 -16.28
N SER A 338 -2.25 14.47 -16.25
CA SER A 338 -3.47 14.05 -15.54
C SER A 338 -4.03 12.70 -16.01
N GLU A 339 -3.93 12.41 -17.30
CA GLU A 339 -4.35 11.16 -17.92
C GLU A 339 -3.53 9.95 -17.45
N ASN A 340 -2.28 10.17 -17.03
CA ASN A 340 -1.34 9.12 -16.65
C ASN A 340 -1.21 8.93 -15.15
N ILE A 341 -1.99 9.67 -14.33
CA ILE A 341 -1.89 9.61 -12.86
C ILE A 341 -2.02 8.19 -12.31
N PRO A 342 -3.06 7.38 -12.64
CA PRO A 342 -3.22 6.03 -12.08
C PRO A 342 -2.02 5.12 -12.34
N LYS A 343 -1.62 4.98 -13.60
CA LYS A 343 -0.48 4.17 -14.02
C LYS A 343 0.84 4.65 -13.41
N THR A 344 1.05 5.96 -13.37
CA THR A 344 2.28 6.55 -12.83
C THR A 344 2.35 6.38 -11.32
N PHE A 345 1.23 6.57 -10.61
CA PHE A 345 1.08 6.32 -9.18
C PHE A 345 1.37 4.85 -8.84
N ALA A 346 0.70 3.91 -9.52
CA ALA A 346 0.87 2.47 -9.31
C ALA A 346 2.33 2.03 -9.51
N LYS A 347 2.97 2.48 -10.58
CA LYS A 347 4.41 2.21 -10.82
C LYS A 347 5.30 2.80 -9.72
N THR A 348 4.98 4.02 -9.27
CA THR A 348 5.77 4.73 -8.25
C THR A 348 5.67 4.03 -6.90
N ILE A 349 4.48 3.75 -6.39
CA ILE A 349 4.29 3.18 -5.04
C ILE A 349 4.96 1.80 -4.91
N LEU A 350 4.86 0.96 -5.95
CA LEU A 350 5.51 -0.35 -5.99
C LEU A 350 7.04 -0.21 -6.13
N SER A 351 7.51 0.75 -6.93
CA SER A 351 8.95 1.03 -7.05
C SER A 351 9.53 1.53 -5.73
N GLN A 352 8.83 2.37 -4.99
CA GLN A 352 9.29 2.80 -3.68
C GLN A 352 9.26 1.69 -2.62
N ALA A 353 8.64 0.54 -2.91
CA ALA A 353 8.49 -0.59 -1.98
C ALA A 353 7.92 -0.17 -0.61
N HIS A 354 7.10 0.88 -0.58
CA HIS A 354 6.59 1.49 0.64
C HIS A 354 5.24 2.17 0.36
N LEU A 355 4.26 1.99 1.26
CA LEU A 355 2.90 2.54 1.12
C LEU A 355 2.82 4.07 1.27
N SER A 356 3.83 4.68 1.87
CA SER A 356 3.88 6.14 2.08
C SER A 356 5.25 6.70 1.69
N PRO A 357 5.55 6.83 0.38
CA PRO A 357 6.75 7.47 -0.12
C PRO A 357 6.57 8.99 -0.11
N LEU A 358 6.34 9.54 1.08
CA LEU A 358 6.06 10.94 1.32
C LEU A 358 6.92 11.42 2.49
N PRO A 359 7.24 12.71 2.54
CA PRO A 359 7.97 13.26 3.68
C PRO A 359 7.13 13.20 4.96
N THR A 360 7.81 13.07 6.11
CA THR A 360 7.17 12.78 7.40
C THR A 360 6.18 13.87 7.84
N TYR A 361 6.37 15.12 7.43
CA TYR A 361 5.42 16.20 7.74
C TYR A 361 4.10 16.08 6.94
N ALA A 362 4.11 15.43 5.78
CA ALA A 362 2.93 15.22 4.94
C ALA A 362 2.21 13.90 5.27
N ALA A 363 2.98 12.87 5.64
CA ALA A 363 2.49 11.57 6.07
C ALA A 363 3.33 11.04 7.24
N PRO A 364 2.98 11.37 8.49
CA PRO A 364 3.70 10.89 9.67
C PRO A 364 3.60 9.37 9.82
N VAL A 365 4.72 8.74 10.19
CA VAL A 365 4.81 7.29 10.42
C VAL A 365 5.45 7.03 11.78
N LEU A 366 4.92 6.07 12.54
CA LEU A 366 5.55 5.54 13.74
C LEU A 366 6.85 4.82 13.36
N TRP A 367 7.99 5.34 13.80
CA TRP A 367 9.30 4.93 13.31
C TRP A 367 9.58 3.43 13.42
N GLU A 368 9.23 2.79 14.54
CA GLU A 368 9.46 1.34 14.71
C GLU A 368 8.45 0.46 13.97
N PHE A 369 7.31 1.03 13.57
CA PHE A 369 6.28 0.36 12.76
C PHE A 369 6.38 0.71 11.27
N ASP A 370 7.43 1.39 10.83
CA ASP A 370 7.67 1.69 9.42
C ASP A 370 7.65 0.43 8.54
N HIS A 371 8.17 -0.67 9.08
CA HIS A 371 8.23 -1.97 8.40
C HIS A 371 6.86 -2.53 7.98
N VAL A 372 5.78 -2.10 8.63
CA VAL A 372 4.40 -2.51 8.31
C VAL A 372 3.96 -1.93 6.96
N LEU A 373 4.47 -0.75 6.63
CA LEU A 373 4.18 -0.03 5.39
C LEU A 373 5.03 -0.53 4.21
N ASN A 374 5.98 -1.44 4.44
CA ASN A 374 6.80 -2.00 3.36
C ASN A 374 5.99 -2.87 2.40
N LEU A 375 6.30 -2.72 1.12
CA LEU A 375 5.85 -3.57 0.02
C LEU A 375 7.05 -4.37 -0.51
N HIS A 376 7.67 -5.15 0.37
CA HIS A 376 8.75 -6.05 0.00
C HIS A 376 8.58 -7.39 0.72
N PRO A 377 8.29 -8.48 -0.02
CA PRO A 377 7.98 -8.60 -1.44
C PRO A 377 6.73 -7.82 -1.84
N LEU A 378 6.53 -7.67 -3.16
CA LEU A 378 5.29 -7.09 -3.67
C LEU A 378 4.09 -8.02 -3.40
N PRO A 379 2.92 -7.47 -3.01
CA PRO A 379 1.70 -8.25 -2.83
C PRO A 379 1.09 -8.67 -4.17
N ASP A 380 0.08 -9.56 -4.13
CA ASP A 380 -0.74 -9.89 -5.30
C ASP A 380 -1.73 -8.75 -5.62
N LEU A 381 -2.32 -8.16 -4.59
CA LEU A 381 -3.24 -7.03 -4.69
C LEU A 381 -2.86 -5.92 -3.69
N LEU A 382 -2.76 -4.69 -4.19
CA LEU A 382 -2.66 -3.47 -3.41
C LEU A 382 -3.92 -2.63 -3.64
N VAL A 383 -4.76 -2.49 -2.62
CA VAL A 383 -5.89 -1.58 -2.65
C VAL A 383 -5.51 -0.28 -1.96
N VAL A 384 -5.48 0.80 -2.71
CA VAL A 384 -5.35 2.17 -2.20
C VAL A 384 -6.73 2.78 -2.20
N ALA A 385 -7.45 2.64 -1.09
CA ALA A 385 -8.74 3.27 -0.87
C ALA A 385 -8.53 4.79 -0.75
N ASP A 386 -8.78 5.49 -1.85
CA ASP A 386 -8.54 6.91 -2.05
C ASP A 386 -9.83 7.56 -2.57
N LYS A 387 -10.05 8.83 -2.22
CA LYS A 387 -11.16 9.62 -2.77
C LYS A 387 -10.97 9.97 -4.25
N PHE A 388 -9.78 9.75 -4.81
CA PHE A 388 -9.52 9.87 -6.24
C PHE A 388 -10.48 9.00 -7.07
N ARG A 389 -10.61 9.29 -8.37
CA ARG A 389 -11.45 8.48 -9.26
C ARG A 389 -11.04 7.00 -9.23
N SER A 390 -12.02 6.12 -9.44
CA SER A 390 -11.78 4.67 -9.52
C SER A 390 -10.74 4.33 -10.60
N PHE A 391 -9.86 3.38 -10.31
CA PHE A 391 -8.92 2.80 -11.28
C PHE A 391 -8.45 1.41 -10.84
N ALA A 392 -8.04 0.58 -11.81
CA ALA A 392 -7.34 -0.66 -11.59
C ALA A 392 -6.19 -0.79 -12.61
N GLU A 393 -4.97 -0.93 -12.12
CA GLU A 393 -3.74 -0.93 -12.90
C GLU A 393 -2.92 -2.18 -12.59
N ILE A 394 -2.58 -2.94 -13.62
CA ILE A 394 -1.70 -4.10 -13.49
C ILE A 394 -0.25 -3.64 -13.66
N GLN A 395 0.59 -3.98 -12.69
CA GLN A 395 2.03 -3.70 -12.74
C GLN A 395 2.81 -5.00 -12.61
N ALA A 396 3.77 -5.22 -13.50
CA ALA A 396 4.61 -6.42 -13.50
C ALA A 396 6.07 -6.06 -13.74
N GLY A 397 6.96 -6.98 -13.37
CA GLY A 397 8.40 -6.89 -13.67
C GLY A 397 8.67 -6.90 -15.19
N TRP A 398 9.87 -6.52 -15.58
CA TRP A 398 10.23 -6.25 -16.99
C TRP A 398 10.21 -7.45 -17.94
N PHE A 399 10.23 -8.69 -17.45
CA PHE A 399 10.27 -9.86 -18.32
C PHE A 399 8.90 -10.07 -19.00
N PHE A 400 8.71 -9.45 -20.16
CA PHE A 400 7.52 -9.59 -21.00
C PHE A 400 7.87 -10.07 -22.40
N GLU A 401 7.29 -11.21 -22.76
CA GLU A 401 6.73 -11.51 -24.09
C GLU A 401 5.89 -12.82 -24.10
N LEU A 402 5.88 -13.61 -23.00
CA LEU A 402 5.01 -14.78 -22.88
C LEU A 402 3.78 -14.50 -21.99
N MET A 403 2.61 -14.48 -22.63
CA MET A 403 1.29 -14.25 -22.01
C MET A 403 1.02 -15.12 -20.77
N TYR A 404 1.64 -16.30 -20.65
CA TYR A 404 1.47 -17.20 -19.50
C TYR A 404 2.19 -16.73 -18.21
N TRP A 405 3.34 -16.05 -18.31
CA TRP A 405 4.07 -15.53 -17.14
C TRP A 405 3.42 -14.26 -16.56
N PHE A 406 2.65 -13.53 -17.38
CA PHE A 406 1.91 -12.34 -16.97
C PHE A 406 0.82 -12.64 -15.95
N TYR A 407 0.12 -13.77 -16.08
CA TYR A 407 -1.00 -14.11 -15.19
C TYR A 407 -0.58 -14.47 -13.76
N LEU A 408 0.68 -14.84 -13.53
CA LEU A 408 1.15 -15.32 -12.22
C LEU A 408 2.03 -14.33 -11.45
N ASN A 409 2.65 -13.34 -12.11
CA ASN A 409 3.73 -12.53 -11.55
C ASN A 409 3.53 -11.01 -11.68
N HIS A 410 2.30 -10.55 -11.46
CA HIS A 410 1.96 -9.14 -11.40
C HIS A 410 1.41 -8.75 -10.02
N THR A 411 1.49 -7.47 -9.71
CA THR A 411 0.76 -6.84 -8.62
C THR A 411 -0.34 -6.00 -9.23
N LEU A 412 -1.58 -6.25 -8.81
CA LEU A 412 -2.72 -5.42 -9.15
C LEU A 412 -2.80 -4.26 -8.17
N VAL A 413 -2.87 -3.03 -8.66
CA VAL A 413 -3.07 -1.83 -7.84
C VAL A 413 -4.40 -1.23 -8.20
N CYS A 414 -5.32 -1.12 -7.25
CA CYS A 414 -6.63 -0.53 -7.50
C CYS A 414 -7.04 0.49 -6.45
N ASN A 415 -7.99 1.33 -6.84
CA ASN A 415 -8.67 2.28 -5.99
C ASN A 415 -10.16 2.19 -6.31
N PRO A 416 -11.03 1.74 -5.37
CA PRO A 416 -12.48 1.71 -5.60
C PRO A 416 -13.10 3.10 -5.77
N GLY A 417 -12.39 4.16 -5.38
CA GLY A 417 -12.94 5.51 -5.30
C GLY A 417 -13.87 5.68 -4.10
N SER A 418 -14.42 6.89 -3.98
CA SER A 418 -15.31 7.24 -2.88
C SER A 418 -16.76 6.80 -3.15
N PHE A 419 -17.24 5.80 -2.41
CA PHE A 419 -18.61 5.29 -2.49
C PHE A 419 -19.65 6.39 -2.20
N SER A 420 -19.37 7.26 -1.23
CA SER A 420 -20.27 8.36 -0.86
C SER A 420 -20.31 9.52 -1.85
N ASN A 421 -19.32 9.64 -2.74
CA ASN A 421 -19.15 10.79 -3.63
C ASN A 421 -19.22 10.29 -5.08
N GLY A 422 -20.43 10.13 -5.61
CA GLY A 422 -20.62 9.73 -7.01
C GLY A 422 -21.77 8.75 -7.19
N SER A 423 -21.55 7.75 -8.05
CA SER A 423 -22.53 6.73 -8.45
C SER A 423 -22.55 5.49 -7.54
N PHE A 424 -22.17 5.63 -6.27
CA PHE A 424 -22.04 4.49 -5.34
C PHE A 424 -21.19 3.34 -5.93
N GLY A 425 -20.04 3.71 -6.51
CA GLY A 425 -19.11 2.78 -7.13
C GLY A 425 -18.28 2.01 -6.10
N PHE A 426 -18.02 0.74 -6.39
CA PHE A 426 -17.19 -0.15 -5.58
C PHE A 426 -16.48 -1.19 -6.46
N HIS A 427 -15.50 -1.89 -5.89
CA HIS A 427 -14.77 -2.93 -6.59
C HIS A 427 -15.13 -4.32 -6.09
N VAL A 428 -15.16 -5.28 -7.01
CA VAL A 428 -15.21 -6.71 -6.71
C VAL A 428 -13.90 -7.33 -7.19
N TYR A 429 -13.09 -7.82 -6.26
CA TYR A 429 -11.90 -8.60 -6.58
C TYR A 429 -12.28 -10.06 -6.72
N LEU A 430 -11.87 -10.66 -7.84
CA LEU A 430 -12.05 -12.06 -8.15
C LEU A 430 -10.69 -12.76 -8.04
N PRO A 431 -10.37 -13.41 -6.91
CA PRO A 431 -9.03 -13.93 -6.66
C PRO A 431 -8.60 -14.97 -7.69
N PHE A 432 -9.51 -15.83 -8.16
CA PHE A 432 -9.19 -16.86 -9.14
C PHE A 432 -8.67 -16.28 -10.45
N ASP A 433 -9.35 -15.24 -10.96
CA ASP A 433 -8.97 -14.54 -12.20
C ASP A 433 -7.91 -13.45 -11.98
N ARG A 434 -7.64 -13.08 -10.72
CA ARG A 434 -6.78 -11.95 -10.32
C ARG A 434 -7.17 -10.64 -11.00
N LYS A 435 -8.47 -10.36 -11.08
CA LYS A 435 -9.01 -9.17 -11.74
C LYS A 435 -9.94 -8.38 -10.81
N ILE A 436 -10.10 -7.09 -11.12
CA ILE A 436 -11.07 -6.21 -10.49
C ILE A 436 -12.22 -6.00 -11.47
N GLU A 437 -13.44 -6.15 -10.98
CA GLU A 437 -14.66 -5.73 -11.65
C GLU A 437 -15.22 -4.48 -10.97
N ASP A 438 -15.54 -3.46 -11.78
CA ASP A 438 -16.22 -2.26 -11.33
C ASP A 438 -17.73 -2.53 -11.20
N SER A 439 -18.30 -2.12 -10.08
CA SER A 439 -19.73 -2.20 -9.82
C SER A 439 -20.24 -0.88 -9.25
N ALA A 440 -21.53 -0.59 -9.44
CA ALA A 440 -22.15 0.63 -8.97
C ALA A 440 -23.61 0.36 -8.58
N ILE A 441 -24.11 1.09 -7.58
CA ILE A 441 -25.51 1.01 -7.16
C ILE A 441 -26.27 2.21 -7.72
N GLU A 442 -27.25 1.95 -8.57
CA GLU A 442 -28.20 2.97 -9.03
C GLU A 442 -29.37 3.05 -8.04
N LEU A 443 -29.43 4.14 -7.28
CA LEU A 443 -30.60 4.43 -6.45
C LEU A 443 -31.74 4.98 -7.33
N PRO A 444 -33.00 4.59 -7.09
CA PRO A 444 -34.14 5.22 -7.73
C PRO A 444 -34.11 6.74 -7.50
N ALA A 445 -34.36 7.54 -8.53
CA ALA A 445 -34.49 8.98 -8.38
C ALA A 445 -35.63 9.27 -7.38
N ASP A 446 -35.34 10.12 -6.37
CA ASP A 446 -36.31 10.58 -5.39
C ASP A 446 -37.55 11.12 -6.14
N ARG A 447 -38.68 10.41 -6.05
CA ARG A 447 -39.96 10.81 -6.66
C ARG A 447 -40.73 11.78 -5.77
#